data_AF-A0A1I4DZZ9-F1
#
_entry.id   AF-A0A1I4DZZ9-F1
#
_cell.length_a   1.000
_cell.length_b   1.000
_cell.length_c   1.000
_cell.angle_alpha   90.00
_cell.angle_beta   90.00
_cell.angle_gamma   90.00
#
_symmetry.space_group_name_H-M   'P 1'
#
loop_
_entity.id
_entity.type
_entity.pdbx_description
1 polymer ?
#
loop_
_entity_poly.entity_id
_entity_poly.type
_entity_poly.pdbx_seq_one_letter_code
_entity_poly.pdbx_strand_id
1 'polypeptide(L)'
;MRDEDIVAAARDIRAESSAPGANEPGFDTAALDALLRRASSGERVGDEILALLTSSAAVRRELSRRLPQEEDTDRSAADGPGYSGLPGFGEPSAEIVHRCPVCGYEYPLFEVGEPVPEECPDGHGPLALTA
;
A
#
# COMPACT_ATOMS: atom_id res chain seq x y z
N MET A 1 5.43 7.08 10.57
CA MET A 1 5.36 6.40 11.90
C MET A 1 6.74 5.87 12.33
N ARG A 2 7.19 6.07 13.58
CA ARG A 2 8.50 5.58 14.08
C ARG A 2 8.37 4.29 14.88
N ASP A 3 9.46 3.51 14.96
CA ASP A 3 9.56 2.26 15.76
C ASP A 3 9.24 2.50 17.24
N GLU A 4 9.71 3.63 17.78
CA GLU A 4 9.48 4.09 19.15
C GLU A 4 7.98 4.28 19.46
N ASP A 5 7.21 4.80 18.50
CA ASP A 5 5.77 5.03 18.63
C ASP A 5 5.01 3.69 18.70
N ILE A 6 5.44 2.71 17.89
CA ILE A 6 4.87 1.36 17.85
C ILE A 6 5.13 0.64 19.18
N VAL A 7 6.35 0.72 19.71
CA VAL A 7 6.72 0.12 21.00
C VAL A 7 5.95 0.77 22.15
N ALA A 8 5.76 2.09 22.14
CA ALA A 8 4.98 2.80 23.15
C ALA A 8 3.51 2.32 23.14
N ALA A 9 2.86 2.31 21.97
CA ALA A 9 1.48 1.84 21.83
C ALA A 9 1.31 0.37 22.26
N ALA A 10 2.29 -0.47 21.93
CA ALA A 10 2.30 -1.89 22.32
C ALA A 10 2.34 -2.08 23.85
N ARG A 11 3.09 -1.24 24.58
CA ARG A 11 3.15 -1.28 26.05
C ARG A 11 1.81 -0.89 26.67
N ASP A 12 1.15 0.14 26.16
CA ASP A 12 -0.13 0.60 26.67
C ASP A 12 -1.22 -0.45 26.45
N ILE A 13 -1.27 -1.05 25.25
CA ILE A 13 -2.18 -2.16 24.93
C ILE A 13 -1.93 -3.33 25.89
N ARG A 14 -0.67 -3.68 26.13
CA ARG A 14 -0.31 -4.79 27.04
C ARG A 14 -0.71 -4.52 28.49
N ALA A 15 -0.59 -3.29 28.96
CA ALA A 15 -0.98 -2.88 30.31
C ALA A 15 -2.48 -3.07 30.53
N GLU A 16 -3.30 -2.73 29.54
CA GLU A 16 -4.76 -2.86 29.61
C GLU A 16 -5.25 -4.31 29.45
N SER A 17 -4.61 -5.10 28.58
CA SER A 17 -4.89 -6.54 28.47
C SER A 17 -4.52 -7.32 29.73
N SER A 18 -3.71 -6.74 30.63
CA SER A 18 -3.40 -7.31 31.95
C SER A 18 -4.56 -7.18 32.95
N ALA A 19 -5.60 -6.41 32.62
CA ALA A 19 -6.77 -6.28 33.47
C ALA A 19 -7.57 -7.60 33.51
N PRO A 20 -8.12 -7.98 34.67
CA PRO A 20 -8.93 -9.20 34.78
C PRO A 20 -10.13 -9.14 33.84
N GLY A 21 -10.18 -10.06 32.87
CA GLY A 21 -11.24 -10.15 31.86
C GLY A 21 -10.93 -9.46 30.51
N ALA A 22 -9.77 -8.81 30.35
CA ALA A 22 -9.39 -8.10 29.14
C ALA A 22 -8.58 -8.94 28.13
N ASN A 23 -8.30 -10.21 28.45
CA ASN A 23 -7.60 -11.10 27.52
C ASN A 23 -8.49 -11.41 26.32
N GLU A 24 -8.13 -10.89 25.16
CA GLU A 24 -8.79 -11.25 23.92
C GLU A 24 -8.46 -12.72 23.58
N PRO A 25 -9.47 -13.59 23.38
CA PRO A 25 -9.23 -14.98 23.05
C PRO A 25 -8.50 -15.09 21.69
N GLY A 26 -7.32 -15.70 21.70
CA GLY A 26 -6.51 -15.94 20.49
C GLY A 26 -5.40 -14.92 20.25
N PHE A 27 -5.26 -13.88 21.08
CA PHE A 27 -4.12 -12.97 21.01
C PHE A 27 -2.93 -13.51 21.82
N ASP A 28 -1.77 -13.65 21.18
CA ASP A 28 -0.56 -14.18 21.82
C ASP A 28 0.16 -13.11 22.66
N THR A 29 -0.28 -12.96 23.90
CA THR A 29 0.33 -12.03 24.87
C THR A 29 1.75 -12.43 25.25
N ALA A 30 2.11 -13.71 25.17
CA ALA A 30 3.45 -14.19 25.48
C ALA A 30 4.45 -13.80 24.40
N ALA A 31 4.05 -13.87 23.12
CA ALA A 31 4.83 -13.35 22.00
C ALA A 31 5.03 -11.84 22.13
N LEU A 32 3.98 -11.09 22.50
CA LEU A 32 4.09 -9.64 22.71
C LEU A 32 5.08 -9.29 23.83
N ASP A 33 5.03 -10.02 24.95
CA ASP A 33 5.96 -9.84 26.07
C ASP A 33 7.42 -10.13 25.68
N ALA A 34 7.65 -11.12 24.82
CA ALA A 34 8.99 -11.43 24.31
C ALA A 34 9.53 -10.30 23.44
N LEU A 35 8.71 -9.74 22.55
CA LEU A 35 9.07 -8.61 21.70
C LEU A 35 9.32 -7.34 22.52
N LEU A 36 8.51 -7.05 23.53
CA LEU A 36 8.71 -5.89 24.41
C LEU A 36 10.01 -5.99 25.22
N ARG A 37 10.42 -7.20 25.64
CA ARG A 37 11.74 -7.43 26.27
C ARG A 37 12.88 -7.17 25.29
N ARG A 38 12.79 -7.63 24.04
CA ARG A 38 13.78 -7.35 22.99
C ARG A 38 13.90 -5.86 22.68
N ALA A 39 12.77 -5.15 22.59
CA ALA A 39 12.75 -3.70 22.46
C ALA A 39 13.46 -3.00 23.64
N SER A 40 13.30 -3.50 24.87
CA SER A 40 13.98 -2.93 26.04
C SER A 40 15.51 -3.12 26.02
N SER A 41 16.02 -4.11 25.29
CA SER A 41 17.46 -4.27 25.03
C SER A 41 17.98 -3.41 23.86
N GLY A 42 17.14 -2.58 23.25
CA GLY A 42 17.52 -1.69 22.13
C GLY A 42 17.44 -2.36 20.76
N GLU A 43 16.81 -3.53 20.65
CA GLU A 43 16.59 -4.19 19.37
C GLU A 43 15.43 -3.52 18.60
N ARG A 44 15.57 -3.39 17.28
CA ARG A 44 14.51 -2.88 16.40
C ARG A 44 13.51 -3.98 16.10
N VAL A 45 12.36 -3.93 16.74
CA VAL A 45 11.31 -4.98 16.66
C VAL A 45 9.93 -4.41 16.33
N GLY A 46 9.83 -3.14 15.91
CA GLY A 46 8.56 -2.48 15.62
C GLY A 46 7.74 -3.18 14.55
N ASP A 47 8.37 -3.69 13.49
CA ASP A 47 7.66 -4.42 12.42
C ASP A 47 7.07 -5.75 12.94
N GLU A 48 7.82 -6.47 13.77
CA GLU A 48 7.36 -7.72 14.38
C GLU A 48 6.19 -7.46 15.36
N ILE A 49 6.29 -6.38 16.15
CA ILE A 49 5.23 -5.93 17.05
C ILE A 49 4.00 -5.51 16.24
N LEU A 50 4.16 -4.75 15.17
CA LEU A 50 3.07 -4.31 14.32
C LEU A 50 2.37 -5.50 13.66
N ALA A 51 3.12 -6.46 13.12
CA ALA A 51 2.57 -7.69 12.55
C ALA A 51 1.76 -8.49 13.59
N LEU A 52 2.28 -8.61 14.81
CA LEU A 52 1.58 -9.30 15.89
C LEU A 52 0.29 -8.56 16.30
N LEU A 53 0.35 -7.24 16.52
CA LEU A 53 -0.81 -6.44 16.94
C LEU A 53 -1.89 -6.35 15.86
N THR A 54 -1.50 -6.40 14.59
CA THR A 54 -2.45 -6.38 13.47
C THR A 54 -3.05 -7.75 13.15
N SER A 55 -2.56 -8.84 13.74
CA SER A 55 -3.12 -10.19 13.53
C SER A 55 -4.53 -10.38 14.11
N SER A 56 -4.87 -9.64 15.17
CA SER A 56 -6.24 -9.58 15.71
C SER A 56 -6.98 -8.33 15.22
N ALA A 57 -8.24 -8.50 14.80
CA ALA A 57 -9.11 -7.39 14.42
C ALA A 57 -9.48 -6.47 15.61
N ALA A 58 -9.55 -6.98 16.84
CA ALA A 58 -9.84 -6.15 18.00
C ALA A 58 -8.60 -5.32 18.39
N VAL A 59 -7.43 -5.95 18.47
CA VAL A 59 -6.17 -5.28 18.79
C VAL A 59 -5.78 -4.29 17.71
N ARG A 60 -6.00 -4.61 16.43
CA ARG A 60 -5.80 -3.67 15.31
C ARG A 60 -6.61 -2.39 15.47
N ARG A 61 -7.90 -2.50 15.83
CA ARG A 61 -8.77 -1.33 16.05
C ARG A 61 -8.30 -0.47 17.22
N GLU A 62 -7.76 -1.10 18.26
CA GLU A 62 -7.20 -0.39 19.40
C GLU A 62 -5.89 0.32 19.03
N LEU A 63 -5.02 -0.36 18.29
CA LEU A 63 -3.78 0.20 17.77
C LEU A 63 -4.04 1.41 16.87
N SER A 64 -5.00 1.33 15.95
CA SER A 64 -5.38 2.43 15.06
C SER A 64 -5.94 3.66 15.79
N ARG A 65 -6.47 3.50 17.02
CA ARG A 65 -6.96 4.62 17.83
C ARG A 65 -5.83 5.38 18.53
N ARG A 66 -4.74 4.68 18.85
CA ARG A 66 -3.64 5.20 19.68
C ARG A 66 -2.48 5.75 18.89
N LEU A 67 -2.16 5.10 17.78
CA LEU A 67 -1.18 5.64 16.88
C LEU A 67 -1.72 6.95 16.34
N PRO A 68 -0.90 8.02 16.26
CA PRO A 68 -1.26 9.14 15.44
C PRO A 68 -1.52 8.55 14.05
N GLN A 69 -2.78 8.53 13.63
CA GLN A 69 -3.07 8.43 12.22
C GLN A 69 -2.23 9.57 11.63
N GLU A 70 -1.26 9.22 10.77
CA GLU A 70 -0.77 10.24 9.84
C GLU A 70 -2.06 10.81 9.29
N GLU A 71 -2.34 12.09 9.61
CA GLU A 71 -3.54 12.77 9.15
C GLU A 71 -3.68 12.33 7.72
N ASP A 72 -4.76 11.57 7.49
CA ASP A 72 -4.96 10.98 6.21
C ASP A 72 -4.83 12.15 5.25
N THR A 73 -3.80 12.10 4.40
CA THR A 73 -3.66 13.10 3.36
C THR A 73 -4.68 12.81 2.27
N ASP A 74 -5.73 12.03 2.57
CA ASP A 74 -7.10 12.49 2.38
C ASP A 74 -7.27 13.93 2.87
N ARG A 75 -6.78 14.84 2.01
CA ARG A 75 -7.46 16.08 1.73
C ARG A 75 -8.92 15.71 1.55
N SER A 76 -9.69 15.82 2.64
CA SER A 76 -11.14 15.89 2.58
C SER A 76 -11.42 16.88 1.46
N ALA A 77 -12.01 16.40 0.36
CA ALA A 77 -12.29 17.19 -0.83
C ALA A 77 -13.22 18.39 -0.53
N ALA A 78 -13.62 18.56 0.73
CA ALA A 78 -14.42 19.64 1.27
C ALA A 78 -13.62 20.89 1.68
N ASP A 79 -12.35 20.79 2.15
CA ASP A 79 -11.67 21.93 2.81
C ASP A 79 -10.23 22.24 2.34
N GLY A 80 -9.66 21.44 1.43
CA GLY A 80 -8.50 21.89 0.65
C GLY A 80 -8.95 22.78 -0.52
N PRO A 81 -8.09 23.62 -1.13
CA PRO A 81 -8.34 24.03 -2.50
C PRO A 81 -8.51 22.73 -3.27
N GLY A 82 -9.76 22.39 -3.63
CA GLY A 82 -10.08 21.18 -4.35
C GLY A 82 -9.12 21.08 -5.52
N TYR A 83 -8.66 19.87 -5.85
CA TYR A 83 -7.72 19.64 -6.94
C TYR A 83 -8.11 20.53 -8.12
N SER A 84 -7.38 21.64 -8.30
CA SER A 84 -7.56 22.52 -9.43
C SER A 84 -6.92 21.72 -10.54
N GLY A 85 -7.75 21.03 -11.32
CA GLY A 85 -7.31 20.33 -12.52
C GLY A 85 -6.27 21.20 -13.19
N LEU A 86 -5.08 20.64 -13.40
CA LEU A 86 -3.99 21.37 -14.05
C LEU A 86 -4.59 22.03 -15.29
N PRO A 87 -4.45 23.36 -15.47
CA PRO A 87 -5.06 24.03 -16.61
C PRO A 87 -4.41 23.48 -17.87
N GLY A 88 -5.16 22.62 -18.54
CA GLY A 88 -4.73 21.90 -19.71
C GLY A 88 -5.68 20.74 -19.91
N PHE A 89 -6.29 20.67 -21.10
CA PHE A 89 -6.62 19.37 -21.62
C PHE A 89 -5.27 18.67 -21.77
N GLY A 90 -4.92 17.80 -20.84
CA GLY A 90 -4.00 16.74 -21.18
C GLY A 90 -4.74 15.95 -22.23
N GLU A 91 -4.58 16.32 -23.50
CA GLU A 91 -4.96 15.42 -24.58
C GLU A 91 -4.29 14.11 -24.23
N PRO A 92 -5.04 13.01 -24.04
CA PRO A 92 -4.41 11.71 -23.93
C PRO A 92 -3.49 11.62 -25.14
N SER A 93 -2.19 11.45 -24.92
CA SER A 93 -1.24 11.30 -26.02
C SER A 93 -1.83 10.25 -26.95
N ALA A 94 -2.08 10.61 -28.21
CA ALA A 94 -2.73 9.72 -29.17
C ALA A 94 -2.08 8.35 -29.05
N GLU A 95 -2.85 7.38 -28.57
CA GLU A 95 -2.36 6.02 -28.33
C GLU A 95 -1.84 5.50 -29.67
N ILE A 96 -0.53 5.27 -29.76
CA ILE A 96 0.09 4.86 -31.00
C ILE A 96 -0.16 3.35 -31.12
N VAL A 97 -1.17 2.96 -31.89
CA VAL A 97 -1.54 1.56 -32.07
C VAL A 97 -0.87 0.98 -33.32
N HIS A 98 -0.15 -0.12 -33.14
CA HIS A 98 0.40 -0.93 -34.21
C HIS A 98 -0.53 -2.10 -34.52
N ARG A 99 -0.97 -2.23 -35.77
CA ARG A 99 -1.95 -3.26 -36.16
C ARG A 99 -1.37 -4.24 -37.18
N CYS A 100 -1.70 -5.52 -37.01
CA CYS A 100 -1.45 -6.51 -38.04
C CYS A 100 -2.43 -6.30 -39.21
N PRO A 101 -1.94 -6.20 -40.47
CA PRO A 101 -2.79 -5.98 -41.64
C PRO A 101 -3.66 -7.18 -42.02
N VAL A 102 -3.46 -8.35 -41.39
CA VAL A 102 -4.09 -9.62 -41.79
C VAL A 102 -5.09 -10.13 -40.76
N CYS A 103 -4.72 -10.21 -39.48
CA CYS A 103 -5.52 -10.89 -38.45
C CYS A 103 -6.21 -9.94 -37.46
N GLY A 104 -5.96 -8.64 -37.57
CA GLY A 104 -6.57 -7.63 -36.70
C GLY A 104 -5.95 -7.51 -35.31
N TYR A 105 -4.85 -8.21 -35.02
CA TYR A 105 -4.04 -8.03 -33.80
C TYR A 105 -3.58 -6.56 -33.66
N GLU A 106 -3.71 -6.02 -32.46
CA GLU A 106 -3.37 -4.63 -32.11
C GLU A 106 -2.37 -4.62 -30.94
N TYR A 107 -1.33 -3.79 -31.06
CA TYR A 107 -0.32 -3.55 -30.05
C TYR A 107 -0.28 -2.06 -29.72
N PRO A 108 -0.81 -1.64 -28.55
CA PRO A 108 -0.74 -0.26 -28.11
C PRO A 108 0.65 0.08 -27.56
N LEU A 109 1.21 1.21 -27.97
CA LEU A 109 2.41 1.80 -27.37
C LEU A 109 2.02 2.82 -26.31
N PHE A 110 2.47 2.61 -25.07
CA PHE A 110 2.13 3.49 -23.95
C PHE A 110 3.24 4.49 -23.62
N GLU A 111 4.49 4.19 -23.98
CA GLU A 111 5.65 5.04 -23.70
C GLU A 111 6.53 5.27 -24.93
N VAL A 112 7.10 6.49 -25.03
CA VAL A 112 8.05 6.84 -26.10
C VAL A 112 9.33 6.02 -25.91
N GLY A 113 9.58 5.08 -26.83
CA GLY A 113 10.77 4.22 -26.80
C GLY A 113 10.50 2.77 -26.38
N GLU A 114 9.24 2.42 -26.10
CA GLU A 114 8.83 1.02 -25.91
C GLU A 114 9.09 0.21 -27.20
N PRO A 115 9.74 -0.97 -27.12
CA PRO A 115 10.04 -1.77 -28.29
C PRO A 115 8.75 -2.38 -28.88
N VAL A 116 8.46 -2.06 -30.14
CA VAL A 116 7.37 -2.70 -30.89
C VAL A 116 7.82 -4.09 -31.34
N PRO A 117 6.99 -5.13 -31.16
CA PRO A 117 7.27 -6.45 -31.75
C PRO A 117 7.48 -6.35 -33.27
N GLU A 118 8.56 -6.93 -33.77
CA GLU A 118 8.90 -6.90 -35.21
C GLU A 118 7.86 -7.62 -36.08
N GLU A 119 7.15 -8.60 -35.51
CA GLU A 119 6.19 -9.44 -36.21
C GLU A 119 4.91 -9.66 -35.40
N CYS A 120 3.82 -9.90 -36.11
CA CYS A 120 2.58 -10.38 -35.54
C CYS A 120 2.78 -11.77 -34.89
N PRO A 121 2.21 -12.04 -33.70
CA PRO A 121 2.32 -13.33 -33.03
C PRO A 121 1.82 -14.52 -33.87
N ASP A 122 0.95 -14.26 -34.84
CA ASP A 122 0.43 -15.27 -35.77
C ASP A 122 1.29 -15.43 -37.04
N GLY A 123 2.45 -14.77 -37.14
CA GLY A 123 3.40 -14.93 -38.25
C GLY A 123 3.01 -14.21 -39.55
N HIS A 124 2.10 -13.23 -39.49
CA HIS A 124 1.62 -12.48 -40.65
C HIS A 124 2.55 -11.35 -41.13
N GLY A 125 3.77 -11.27 -40.58
CA GLY A 125 4.73 -10.20 -40.85
C GLY A 125 4.57 -8.98 -39.94
N PRO A 126 5.14 -7.83 -40.32
CA PRO A 126 5.32 -6.69 -39.43
C PRO A 126 4.03 -5.95 -39.09
N LEU A 127 3.99 -5.39 -37.88
CA LEU A 127 2.89 -4.54 -37.43
C LEU A 127 3.01 -3.14 -38.05
N ALA A 128 1.93 -2.66 -38.65
CA ALA A 128 1.88 -1.35 -39.28
C ALA A 128 1.35 -0.29 -38.32
N LEU A 129 1.95 0.90 -38.36
CA LEU A 129 1.45 2.05 -37.62
C LEU A 129 0.15 2.56 -38.23
N THR A 130 -0.91 2.65 -37.43
CA THR A 130 -2.14 3.35 -37.82
C THR A 130 -2.15 4.73 -37.17
N ALA A 131 -2.18 5.77 -38.00
CA ALA A 131 -2.28 7.18 -37.59
C ALA A 131 -3.70 7.57 -37.21
#